data_AF-A0A9P5MHN8-F1
#
_entry.id   AF-A0A9P5MHN8-F1
#
_cell.length_a   1.000
_cell.length_b   1.000
_cell.length_c   1.000
_cell.angle_alpha   90.00
_cell.angle_beta   90.00
_cell.angle_gamma   90.00
#
_symmetry.space_group_name_H-M   'P 1'
#
loop_
_entity.id
_entity.type
_entity.pdbx_description
1 polymer ?
#
loop_
_entity_poly.entity_id
_entity_poly.type
_entity_poly.pdbx_seq_one_letter_code
_entity_poly.pdbx_strand_id
1 'polypeptide(L)'
;MRPQRLCRWPLWGALLLLSSVAATQIIIDDTSSSIIYTGSGWQDDTSSYNAGGSAHQTDIPGNQAALNFTGNSIVMYGKTMYGGAEFSFSVDGNVKECSCYQSDASTTTYQVTLCQTTGLQSGTHQLLVTHVGQANTWLNVDQFM
;
A
#
# COMPACT_ATOMS: atom_id res chain seq x y z
N MET A 1 -10.54 -59.37 46.69
CA MET A 1 -10.94 -57.95 46.59
C MET A 1 -10.11 -57.30 45.47
N ARG A 2 -10.77 -56.83 44.41
CA ARG A 2 -10.13 -56.22 43.22
C ARG A 2 -9.77 -54.76 43.50
N PRO A 3 -8.54 -54.29 43.22
CA PRO A 3 -8.29 -52.86 43.09
C PRO A 3 -8.78 -52.36 41.71
N GLN A 4 -9.45 -51.22 41.71
CA GLN A 4 -9.97 -50.54 40.53
C GLN A 4 -8.80 -50.01 39.68
N ARG A 5 -8.86 -50.28 38.37
CA ARG A 5 -7.89 -49.82 37.37
C ARG A 5 -8.03 -48.31 37.15
N LEU A 6 -6.92 -47.58 37.27
CA LEU A 6 -6.79 -46.21 36.76
C LEU A 6 -6.91 -46.24 35.23
N CYS A 7 -7.94 -45.61 34.68
CA CYS A 7 -8.00 -45.31 33.24
C CYS A 7 -6.97 -44.21 32.93
N ARG A 8 -5.81 -44.60 32.40
CA ARG A 8 -4.91 -43.71 31.68
C ARG A 8 -5.53 -43.38 30.32
N TRP A 9 -5.82 -42.12 30.07
CA TRP A 9 -6.07 -41.59 28.72
C TRP A 9 -4.71 -41.25 28.08
N PRO A 10 -4.40 -41.66 26.84
CA PRO A 10 -3.17 -41.22 26.19
C PRO A 10 -3.32 -39.77 25.74
N LEU A 11 -2.52 -38.89 26.32
CA LEU A 11 -2.33 -37.51 25.89
C LEU A 11 -1.54 -37.48 24.57
N TRP A 12 -2.21 -37.71 23.45
CA TRP A 12 -1.67 -37.38 22.12
C TRP A 12 -2.47 -36.21 21.53
N GLY A 13 -2.39 -35.07 22.20
CA GLY A 13 -2.68 -33.78 21.59
C GLY A 13 -1.38 -33.25 21.01
N ALA A 14 -1.14 -33.44 19.72
CA ALA A 14 -0.10 -32.71 19.02
C ALA A 14 -0.47 -31.23 19.06
N LEU A 15 0.23 -30.47 19.91
CA LEU A 15 0.13 -29.03 19.95
C LEU A 15 0.73 -28.52 18.64
N LEU A 16 -0.12 -28.21 17.65
CA LEU A 16 0.28 -27.45 16.47
C LEU A 16 0.74 -26.08 16.96
N LEU A 17 2.06 -25.92 17.09
CA LEU A 17 2.68 -24.62 17.25
C LEU A 17 2.50 -23.88 15.91
N LEU A 18 1.42 -23.10 15.82
CA LEU A 18 1.31 -22.05 14.81
C LEU A 18 2.35 -21.00 15.17
N SER A 19 3.54 -21.11 14.61
CA SER A 19 4.52 -20.02 14.66
C SER A 19 3.94 -18.85 13.87
N SER A 20 3.44 -17.82 14.56
CA SER A 20 3.15 -16.55 13.91
C SER A 20 4.48 -15.88 13.60
N VAL A 21 4.83 -15.81 12.32
CA VAL A 21 5.89 -14.90 11.87
C VAL A 21 5.33 -13.49 11.99
N ALA A 22 5.94 -12.64 12.81
CA ALA A 22 5.57 -11.24 12.88
C ALA A 22 5.82 -10.59 11.52
N ALA A 23 4.79 -9.96 10.94
CA ALA A 23 4.97 -9.18 9.73
C ALA A 23 5.83 -7.95 10.05
N THR A 24 6.98 -7.81 9.38
CA THR A 24 7.74 -6.56 9.42
C THR A 24 7.10 -5.59 8.44
N GLN A 25 6.59 -4.50 8.97
CA GLN A 25 6.04 -3.39 8.20
C GLN A 25 7.14 -2.35 8.00
N ILE A 26 7.39 -1.95 6.76
CA ILE A 26 8.35 -0.90 6.41
C ILE A 26 7.56 0.27 5.86
N ILE A 27 7.73 1.44 6.46
CA ILE A 27 7.07 2.66 6.02
C ILE A 27 8.03 3.43 5.10
N ILE A 28 7.54 3.81 3.92
CA ILE A 28 8.28 4.60 2.92
C ILE A 28 7.44 5.85 2.63
N ASP A 29 7.87 6.96 3.22
CA ASP A 29 7.29 8.30 3.03
C ASP A 29 7.50 8.82 1.60
N ASP A 30 6.62 9.68 1.09
CA ASP A 30 6.69 10.27 -0.25
C ASP A 30 8.03 10.96 -0.54
N THR A 31 8.67 11.53 0.49
CA THR A 31 9.97 12.20 0.40
C THR A 31 11.16 11.23 0.36
N SER A 32 10.93 9.93 0.50
CA SER A 32 11.99 8.93 0.49
C SER A 32 12.70 8.89 -0.86
N SER A 33 14.04 8.94 -0.83
CA SER A 33 14.88 8.82 -2.03
C SER A 33 14.82 7.44 -2.70
N SER A 34 14.14 6.46 -2.08
CA SER A 34 13.85 5.17 -2.70
C SER A 34 12.71 5.23 -3.73
N ILE A 35 11.89 6.29 -3.71
CA ILE A 35 10.85 6.54 -4.70
C ILE A 35 11.45 7.37 -5.83
N ILE A 36 11.29 6.90 -7.06
CA ILE A 36 11.72 7.60 -8.25
C ILE A 36 10.49 8.17 -8.95
N TYR A 37 10.34 9.49 -8.88
CA TYR A 37 9.33 10.23 -9.62
C TYR A 37 9.86 10.59 -11.01
N THR A 38 9.09 10.28 -12.05
CA THR A 38 9.43 10.54 -13.46
C THR A 38 8.33 11.33 -14.16
N GLY A 39 8.74 12.12 -15.14
CA GLY A 39 7.88 13.12 -15.79
C GLY A 39 8.10 14.53 -15.24
N SER A 40 7.30 15.49 -15.69
CA SER A 40 7.40 16.90 -15.30
C SER A 40 6.24 17.32 -14.41
N GLY A 41 6.40 18.35 -13.58
CA GLY A 41 5.27 18.90 -12.81
C GLY A 41 4.83 18.06 -11.62
N TRP A 42 5.71 17.21 -11.08
CA TRP A 42 5.58 16.74 -9.71
C TRP A 42 5.76 17.92 -8.75
N GLN A 43 4.92 17.99 -7.72
CA GLN A 43 4.97 19.05 -6.72
C GLN A 43 4.56 18.55 -5.34
N ASP A 44 5.00 19.26 -4.31
CA ASP A 44 4.64 18.99 -2.93
C ASP A 44 3.21 19.43 -2.64
N ASP A 45 2.46 18.55 -1.99
CA ASP A 45 1.17 18.78 -1.38
C ASP A 45 1.36 18.87 0.14
N THR A 46 1.66 20.06 0.65
CA THR A 46 1.96 20.23 2.08
C THR A 46 0.68 20.29 2.91
N SER A 47 0.59 19.43 3.92
CA SER A 47 -0.56 19.35 4.82
C SER A 47 -0.19 18.55 6.06
N SER A 48 -0.58 19.02 7.25
CA SER A 48 -0.41 18.26 8.50
C SER A 48 -1.24 16.97 8.56
N TYR A 49 -2.13 16.75 7.60
CA TYR A 49 -2.93 15.52 7.48
C TYR A 49 -2.24 14.44 6.62
N ASN A 50 -1.19 14.79 5.87
CA ASN A 50 -0.35 13.82 5.17
C ASN A 50 0.64 13.15 6.14
N ALA A 51 1.11 11.97 5.81
CA ALA A 51 2.21 11.36 6.54
C ALA A 51 3.46 12.22 6.31
N GLY A 52 4.31 12.36 7.33
CA GLY A 52 5.49 13.24 7.23
C GLY A 52 5.21 14.74 7.07
N GLY A 53 3.96 15.16 6.80
CA GLY A 53 3.55 16.54 6.54
C GLY A 53 3.46 16.92 5.06
N SER A 54 3.71 15.99 4.14
CA SER A 54 3.68 16.21 2.68
C SER A 54 3.21 14.98 1.93
N ALA A 55 2.73 15.20 0.71
CA ALA A 55 2.60 14.16 -0.30
C ALA A 55 3.16 14.69 -1.62
N HIS A 56 3.60 13.83 -2.51
CA HIS A 56 3.94 14.20 -3.88
C HIS A 56 2.70 14.05 -4.76
N GLN A 57 2.40 15.06 -5.58
CA GLN A 57 1.26 15.01 -6.49
C GLN A 57 1.59 15.52 -7.89
N THR A 58 0.79 15.07 -8.85
CA THR A 58 0.87 15.52 -10.24
C THR A 58 -0.48 15.43 -10.94
N ASP A 59 -0.70 16.32 -11.90
CA ASP A 59 -1.90 16.37 -12.74
C ASP A 59 -1.63 16.09 -14.22
N ILE A 60 -0.42 15.59 -14.53
CA ILE A 60 0.01 15.27 -15.89
C ILE A 60 -0.10 13.75 -16.13
N PRO A 61 -0.99 13.31 -17.04
CA PRO A 61 -1.11 11.92 -17.41
C PRO A 61 0.21 11.37 -17.95
N GLY A 62 0.54 10.14 -17.58
CA GLY A 62 1.78 9.46 -17.93
C GLY A 62 2.93 9.67 -16.94
N ASN A 63 2.82 10.62 -15.99
CA ASN A 63 3.80 10.74 -14.91
C ASN A 63 3.77 9.50 -14.00
N GLN A 64 4.94 9.12 -13.48
CA GLN A 64 5.08 7.86 -12.75
C GLN A 64 5.85 8.02 -11.44
N ALA A 65 5.49 7.20 -10.44
CA ALA A 65 6.27 6.95 -9.24
C ALA A 65 6.67 5.47 -9.20
N ALA A 66 7.96 5.18 -9.07
CA ALA A 66 8.49 3.82 -9.06
C ALA A 66 9.23 3.51 -7.75
N LEU A 67 9.08 2.28 -7.26
CA LEU A 67 9.69 1.82 -6.02
C LEU A 67 10.04 0.34 -6.12
N ASN A 68 11.26 -0.04 -5.74
CA ASN A 68 11.59 -1.43 -5.48
C ASN A 68 11.39 -1.73 -3.99
N PHE A 69 10.67 -2.79 -3.67
CA PHE A 69 10.41 -3.21 -2.29
C PHE A 69 10.72 -4.69 -2.11
N THR A 70 10.94 -5.10 -0.86
CA THR A 70 11.10 -6.52 -0.50
C THR A 70 10.02 -6.90 0.50
N GLY A 71 9.21 -7.89 0.16
CA GLY A 71 8.06 -8.26 0.96
C GLY A 71 7.14 -9.23 0.23
N ASN A 72 5.90 -9.31 0.71
CA ASN A 72 4.84 -10.12 0.11
C ASN A 72 3.55 -9.30 -0.13
N SER A 73 3.60 -7.99 0.14
CA SER A 73 2.52 -7.05 -0.10
C SER A 73 3.08 -5.64 -0.24
N ILE A 74 2.29 -4.77 -0.84
CA ILE A 74 2.50 -3.33 -0.84
C ILE A 74 1.15 -2.61 -0.84
N VAL A 75 1.04 -1.55 -0.06
CA VAL A 75 -0.10 -0.63 -0.05
C VAL A 75 0.38 0.78 -0.32
N MET A 76 -0.43 1.54 -1.04
CA MET A 76 -0.25 2.97 -1.27
C MET A 76 -1.32 3.73 -0.51
N TYR A 77 -0.87 4.70 0.27
CA TYR A 77 -1.69 5.69 0.94
C TYR A 77 -1.60 7.03 0.23
N GLY A 78 -2.65 7.83 0.42
CA GLY A 78 -2.72 9.20 -0.04
C GLY A 78 -4.04 9.83 0.37
N LYS A 79 -4.46 10.83 -0.38
CA LYS A 79 -5.77 11.45 -0.22
C LYS A 79 -6.72 11.14 -1.37
N THR A 80 -8.00 11.03 -1.05
CA THR A 80 -9.07 11.15 -2.04
C THR A 80 -9.62 12.57 -2.05
N MET A 81 -9.91 13.10 -3.23
CA MET A 81 -10.35 14.48 -3.43
C MET A 81 -11.27 14.60 -4.64
N TYR A 82 -12.09 15.64 -4.65
CA TYR A 82 -12.75 16.07 -5.86
C TYR A 82 -11.71 16.52 -6.88
N GLY A 83 -11.73 15.91 -8.06
CA GLY A 83 -10.67 16.04 -9.07
C GLY A 83 -9.48 15.10 -8.87
N GLY A 84 -9.59 14.06 -8.04
CA GLY A 84 -8.58 13.00 -8.00
C GLY A 84 -8.53 12.19 -9.29
N ALA A 85 -7.34 11.77 -9.70
CA ALA A 85 -7.09 11.03 -10.94
C ALA A 85 -7.34 9.52 -10.78
N GLU A 86 -7.60 8.87 -11.91
CA GLU A 86 -7.35 7.44 -12.07
C GLU A 86 -5.84 7.20 -12.23
N PHE A 87 -5.36 6.09 -11.69
CA PHE A 87 -3.96 5.68 -11.81
C PHE A 87 -3.84 4.15 -11.90
N SER A 88 -2.85 3.70 -12.66
CA SER A 88 -2.50 2.29 -12.71
C SER A 88 -1.49 1.96 -11.62
N PHE A 89 -1.70 0.88 -10.87
CA PHE A 89 -0.82 0.36 -9.82
C PHE A 89 -0.29 -1.00 -10.27
N SER A 90 0.95 -1.03 -10.78
CA SER A 90 1.55 -2.23 -11.36
C SER A 90 2.60 -2.83 -10.43
N VAL A 91 2.43 -4.09 -10.05
CA VAL A 91 3.47 -4.85 -9.31
C VAL A 91 3.98 -5.98 -10.19
N ASP A 92 5.27 -5.93 -10.53
CA ASP A 92 5.93 -6.86 -11.45
C ASP A 92 5.20 -7.02 -12.80
N GLY A 93 4.65 -5.91 -13.31
CA GLY A 93 3.87 -5.88 -14.55
C GLY A 93 2.40 -6.29 -14.40
N ASN A 94 1.96 -6.76 -13.24
CA ASN A 94 0.54 -7.03 -12.98
C ASN A 94 -0.17 -5.72 -12.61
N VAL A 95 -0.99 -5.22 -13.52
CA VAL A 95 -1.65 -3.92 -13.40
C VAL A 95 -2.99 -4.03 -12.66
N LYS A 96 -3.22 -3.10 -11.74
CA LYS A 96 -4.52 -2.84 -11.10
C LYS A 96 -4.88 -1.36 -11.26
N GLU A 97 -6.07 -1.07 -11.76
CA GLU A 97 -6.57 0.31 -11.84
C GLU A 97 -7.15 0.75 -10.50
N CYS A 98 -6.76 1.94 -10.06
CA CYS A 98 -7.12 2.55 -8.79
C CYS A 98 -7.40 4.06 -8.99
N SER A 99 -7.89 4.74 -7.95
CA SER A 99 -8.29 6.15 -8.10
C SER A 99 -8.13 6.95 -6.81
N CYS A 100 -7.76 8.22 -6.96
CA CYS A 100 -7.80 9.26 -5.93
C CYS A 100 -9.16 10.00 -5.90
N TYR A 101 -10.13 9.61 -6.73
CA TYR A 101 -11.37 10.36 -6.89
C TYR A 101 -12.30 10.27 -5.68
N GLN A 102 -12.86 11.41 -5.29
CA GLN A 102 -14.00 11.52 -4.37
C GLN A 102 -15.11 12.33 -5.06
N SER A 103 -16.36 11.90 -4.91
CA SER A 103 -17.51 12.54 -5.59
C SER A 103 -17.99 13.84 -4.94
N ASP A 104 -17.76 13.99 -3.64
CA ASP A 104 -18.13 15.18 -2.88
C ASP A 104 -17.03 16.25 -2.97
N ALA A 105 -17.35 17.37 -3.63
CA ALA A 105 -16.49 18.53 -3.80
C ALA A 105 -16.05 19.20 -2.49
N SER A 106 -16.77 18.96 -1.39
CA SER A 106 -16.45 19.51 -0.07
C SER A 106 -15.60 18.58 0.80
N THR A 107 -15.31 17.37 0.32
CA THR A 107 -14.62 16.34 1.12
C THR A 107 -13.27 15.97 0.51
N THR A 108 -12.22 16.17 1.29
CA THR A 108 -10.90 15.56 1.09
C THR A 108 -10.61 14.63 2.26
N THR A 109 -10.25 13.39 1.97
CA THR A 109 -9.94 12.39 3.01
C THR A 109 -8.49 11.95 2.85
N TYR A 110 -7.70 12.18 3.89
CA TYR A 110 -6.26 11.87 3.95
C TYR A 110 -6.03 10.49 4.59
N GLN A 111 -4.80 9.96 4.45
CA GLN A 111 -4.40 8.67 5.04
C GLN A 111 -5.29 7.50 4.62
N VAL A 112 -5.84 7.53 3.40
CA VAL A 112 -6.67 6.45 2.87
C VAL A 112 -5.84 5.49 2.05
N THR A 113 -6.14 4.20 2.16
CA THR A 113 -5.60 3.20 1.25
C THR A 113 -6.18 3.42 -0.15
N LEU A 114 -5.35 3.90 -1.07
CA LEU A 114 -5.73 4.16 -2.45
C LEU A 114 -5.65 2.88 -3.29
N CYS A 115 -4.61 2.07 -3.07
CA CYS A 115 -4.41 0.81 -3.78
C CYS A 115 -3.54 -0.14 -2.96
N GLN A 116 -3.68 -1.45 -3.21
CA GLN A 116 -2.83 -2.46 -2.58
C GLN A 116 -2.75 -3.72 -3.45
N THR A 117 -1.63 -4.43 -3.31
CA THR A 117 -1.40 -5.79 -3.79
C THR A 117 -0.89 -6.63 -2.62
N THR A 118 -1.46 -7.81 -2.43
CA THR A 118 -1.12 -8.75 -1.34
C THR A 118 -0.90 -10.16 -1.89
N GLY A 119 -0.32 -11.04 -1.08
CA GLY A 119 -0.13 -12.45 -1.47
C GLY A 119 0.96 -12.67 -2.52
N LEU A 120 1.90 -11.73 -2.63
CA LEU A 120 3.09 -11.88 -3.47
C LEU A 120 4.00 -12.96 -2.87
N GLN A 121 4.81 -13.58 -3.71
CA GLN A 121 5.88 -14.46 -3.23
C GLN A 121 6.91 -13.64 -2.47
N SER A 122 7.39 -14.12 -1.31
CA SER A 122 8.44 -13.39 -0.58
C SER A 122 9.67 -13.15 -1.45
N GLY A 123 9.99 -11.88 -1.69
CA GLY A 123 11.11 -11.52 -2.54
C GLY A 123 11.15 -10.02 -2.82
N THR A 124 12.00 -9.63 -3.76
CA THR A 124 12.05 -8.27 -4.27
C THR A 124 11.06 -8.10 -5.41
N HIS A 125 10.33 -6.99 -5.39
CA HIS A 125 9.30 -6.63 -6.35
C HIS A 125 9.51 -5.20 -6.84
N GLN A 126 8.97 -4.90 -8.01
CA GLN A 126 8.92 -3.55 -8.56
C GLN A 126 7.47 -3.05 -8.58
N LEU A 127 7.24 -1.92 -7.91
CA LEU A 127 6.03 -1.13 -8.04
C LEU A 127 6.24 -0.02 -9.08
N LEU A 128 5.25 0.16 -9.96
CA LEU A 128 5.10 1.32 -10.83
C LEU A 128 3.68 1.87 -10.73
N VAL A 129 3.56 3.11 -10.25
CA VAL A 129 2.31 3.87 -10.22
C VAL A 129 2.35 4.86 -11.39
N THR A 130 1.31 4.89 -12.23
CA THR A 130 1.24 5.82 -13.38
C THR A 130 -0.08 6.57 -13.36
N HIS A 131 -0.03 7.89 -13.54
CA HIS A 131 -1.23 8.70 -13.76
C HIS A 131 -1.86 8.33 -15.10
N VAL A 132 -3.09 7.80 -15.11
CA VAL A 132 -3.82 7.42 -16.34
C VAL A 132 -5.14 8.17 -16.50
N GLY A 133 -5.44 9.09 -15.59
CA GLY A 133 -6.61 9.94 -15.62
C GLY A 133 -6.52 11.05 -16.68
N GLN A 134 -7.47 11.98 -16.59
CA GLN A 134 -7.48 13.17 -17.46
C GLN A 134 -6.48 14.22 -16.96
N ALA A 135 -6.00 15.08 -17.86
CA ALA A 135 -5.23 16.25 -17.46
C ALA A 135 -6.03 17.14 -16.48
N ASN A 136 -5.33 17.77 -15.52
CA ASN A 136 -5.92 18.53 -14.40
C ASN A 136 -6.69 17.69 -13.38
N THR A 137 -6.56 16.36 -13.41
CA THR A 137 -6.96 15.50 -12.29
C THR A 137 -5.71 15.06 -11.53
N TRP A 138 -5.76 14.92 -10.22
CA TRP A 138 -4.57 14.79 -9.38
C TRP A 138 -4.31 13.36 -8.92
N LEU A 139 -3.15 12.82 -9.27
CA LEU A 139 -2.56 11.67 -8.60
C LEU A 139 -1.83 12.17 -7.35
N ASN A 140 -2.12 11.59 -6.19
CA ASN A 140 -1.48 11.93 -4.92
C ASN A 140 -0.80 10.68 -4.33
N VAL A 141 0.48 10.82 -3.99
CA VAL A 141 1.35 9.78 -3.41
C VAL A 141 1.87 10.28 -2.08
N ASP A 142 1.43 9.68 -0.98
CA ASP A 142 1.80 10.10 0.39
C ASP A 142 2.73 9.09 1.05
N GLN A 143 2.40 7.80 0.98
CA GLN A 143 3.20 6.77 1.64
C GLN A 143 2.99 5.40 1.02
N PHE A 144 4.05 4.59 1.03
CA PHE A 144 3.99 3.15 0.79
C PHE A 144 4.30 2.36 2.05
N MET A 145 3.71 1.16 2.14
CA MET A 145 3.83 0.27 3.29
C MET A 145 3.67 -1.20 2.92
#